data_AF-A0A7C2R1C4-F1
#
_entry.id   AF-A0A7C2R1C4-F1
#
_cell.length_a   1.000
_cell.length_b   1.000
_cell.length_c   1.000
_cell.angle_alpha   90.00
_cell.angle_beta   90.00
_cell.angle_gamma   90.00
#
_symmetry.space_group_name_H-M   'P 1'
#
loop_
_entity.id
_entity.type
_entity.pdbx_description
1 polymer ?
#
loop_
_entity_poly.entity_id
_entity_poly.type
_entity_poly.pdbx_seq_one_letter_code
_entity_poly.pdbx_strand_id
1 'polypeptide(L)'
;MFGINDIPKFLLAFFLVLPLISILHEAGHVFFAWLMGAKRIRVVVGSGKPVFKWRMFEVRQFYFWYGYCTFENIEHKEKLANILIFSGGALFNFLSTIGVILLVENEVIKEGMLTYQFTYFSMYYVFFALLPMIYPGGNFSDGKMILELLKGKEEIIKERTYKVRRKAEDGQWQVLDHRNDVIETFEKEEDALEKARNEASENRPSRVVNNDQKEIQNYPRIPL
;
A
#
# COMPACT_ATOMS: atom_id res chain seq x y z
N MET A 1 6.45 -18.93 31.79
CA MET A 1 5.04 -18.53 32.06
C MET A 1 5.00 -17.02 32.08
N PHE A 2 4.03 -16.41 31.41
CA PHE A 2 3.90 -14.95 31.33
C PHE A 2 3.47 -14.40 32.70
N GLY A 3 4.29 -13.55 33.31
CA GLY A 3 4.02 -12.94 34.61
C GLY A 3 3.53 -11.51 34.48
N ILE A 4 3.00 -10.94 35.58
CA ILE A 4 2.59 -9.53 35.63
C ILE A 4 3.77 -8.59 35.32
N ASN A 5 4.98 -8.99 35.68
CA ASN A 5 6.22 -8.27 35.39
C ASN A 5 6.60 -8.26 33.90
N ASP A 6 5.93 -9.06 33.06
CA ASP A 6 6.13 -9.09 31.62
C ASP A 6 5.15 -8.18 30.87
N ILE A 7 4.15 -7.59 31.56
CA ILE A 7 3.21 -6.63 30.97
C ILE A 7 3.96 -5.39 30.41
N PRO A 8 4.89 -4.74 31.13
CA PRO A 8 5.64 -3.61 30.56
C PRO A 8 6.45 -3.99 29.32
N LYS A 9 7.01 -5.21 29.33
CA LYS A 9 7.79 -5.75 28.21
C LYS A 9 6.91 -6.03 26.99
N PHE A 10 5.68 -6.49 27.21
CA PHE A 10 4.69 -6.68 26.15
C PHE A 10 4.20 -5.35 25.58
N LEU A 11 3.93 -4.36 26.43
CA LEU A 11 3.58 -3.01 25.97
C LEU A 11 4.71 -2.41 25.13
N LEU A 12 5.96 -2.58 25.56
CA LEU A 12 7.12 -2.12 24.79
C LEU A 12 7.22 -2.82 23.42
N ALA A 13 6.96 -4.13 23.35
CA ALA A 13 6.88 -4.82 22.06
C ALA A 13 5.79 -4.22 21.16
N PHE A 14 4.62 -3.96 21.72
CA PHE A 14 3.46 -3.50 20.97
C PHE A 14 3.59 -2.05 20.48
N PHE A 15 4.13 -1.16 21.32
CA PHE A 15 4.22 0.28 21.02
C PHE A 15 5.56 0.70 20.42
N LEU A 16 6.58 -0.15 20.42
CA LEU A 16 7.90 0.17 19.85
C LEU A 16 8.29 -0.82 18.75
N VAL A 17 8.30 -2.11 19.05
CA VAL A 17 8.83 -3.13 18.13
C VAL A 17 7.91 -3.31 16.91
N LEU A 18 6.59 -3.44 17.11
CA LEU A 18 5.65 -3.58 15.99
C LEU A 18 5.61 -2.37 15.05
N PRO A 19 5.54 -1.11 15.53
CA PRO A 19 5.66 0.05 14.66
C PRO A 19 6.97 0.09 13.88
N LEU A 20 8.10 -0.28 14.51
CA LEU A 20 9.39 -0.31 13.85
C LEU A 20 9.41 -1.34 12.70
N ILE A 21 8.86 -2.53 12.95
CA ILE A 21 8.74 -3.58 11.93
C ILE A 21 7.81 -3.16 10.80
N SER A 22 6.69 -2.51 11.11
CA SER A 22 5.77 -1.99 10.10
C SER A 22 6.42 -0.89 9.25
N ILE A 23 7.14 0.04 9.87
CA ILE A 23 7.90 1.07 9.14
C ILE A 23 8.95 0.43 8.23
N LEU A 24 9.66 -0.57 8.72
CA LEU A 24 10.67 -1.26 7.93
C LEU A 24 10.06 -2.02 6.74
N HIS A 25 8.90 -2.64 6.95
CA HIS A 25 8.13 -3.27 5.89
C HIS A 25 7.72 -2.27 4.81
N GLU A 26 7.09 -1.16 5.20
CA GLU A 26 6.71 -0.11 4.25
C GLU A 26 7.92 0.50 3.55
N ALA A 27 9.05 0.64 4.24
CA ALA A 27 10.29 1.12 3.66
C ALA A 27 10.78 0.21 2.51
N GLY A 28 10.57 -1.11 2.62
CA GLY A 28 10.87 -2.04 1.54
C GLY A 28 10.02 -1.79 0.30
N HIS A 29 8.71 -1.62 0.45
CA HIS A 29 7.84 -1.25 -0.68
C HIS A 29 8.23 0.08 -1.29
N VAL A 30 8.49 1.09 -0.46
CA VAL A 30 8.91 2.44 -0.90
C VAL A 30 10.21 2.38 -1.67
N PHE A 31 11.19 1.61 -1.19
CA PHE A 31 12.50 1.45 -1.85
C PHE A 31 12.34 0.91 -3.27
N PHE A 32 11.62 -0.19 -3.44
CA PHE A 32 11.40 -0.78 -4.76
C PHE A 32 10.47 0.07 -5.63
N ALA A 33 9.43 0.71 -5.06
CA ALA A 33 8.57 1.61 -5.81
C ALA A 33 9.35 2.79 -6.37
N TRP A 34 10.22 3.40 -5.54
CA TRP A 34 11.12 4.47 -5.97
C TRP A 34 12.11 4.01 -7.04
N LEU A 35 12.72 2.83 -6.86
CA LEU A 35 13.64 2.24 -7.85
C LEU A 35 12.96 2.00 -9.21
N MET A 36 11.67 1.67 -9.20
CA MET A 36 10.86 1.46 -10.41
C MET A 36 10.23 2.74 -10.97
N GLY A 37 10.63 3.92 -10.48
CA GLY A 37 10.22 5.23 -11.00
C GLY A 37 8.86 5.72 -10.49
N ALA A 38 8.34 5.17 -9.40
CA ALA A 38 7.06 5.62 -8.83
C ALA A 38 7.14 7.08 -8.35
N LYS A 39 6.05 7.82 -8.56
CA LYS A 39 5.89 9.21 -8.13
C LYS A 39 4.91 9.30 -6.97
N ARG A 40 4.98 10.41 -6.22
CA ARG A 40 4.04 10.75 -5.14
C ARG A 40 3.85 9.63 -4.11
N ILE A 41 4.95 8.99 -3.73
CA ILE A 41 4.96 7.97 -2.68
C ILE A 41 4.54 8.62 -1.36
N ARG A 42 3.57 8.01 -0.67
CA ARG A 42 3.13 8.38 0.68
C ARG A 42 3.15 7.15 1.55
N VAL A 43 3.70 7.28 2.76
CA VAL A 43 3.73 6.26 3.80
C VAL A 43 2.84 6.73 4.93
N VAL A 44 1.86 5.93 5.28
CA VAL A 44 0.94 6.19 6.38
C VAL A 44 1.20 5.14 7.45
N VAL A 45 1.49 5.59 8.67
CA VAL A 45 1.67 4.72 9.84
C VAL A 45 0.53 4.98 10.81
N GLY A 46 -0.34 3.99 10.95
CA GLY A 46 -1.45 3.95 11.86
C GLY A 46 -2.82 4.06 11.25
N SER A 47 -3.80 4.14 12.14
CA SER A 47 -5.21 4.34 11.82
C SER A 47 -5.81 5.53 12.59
N GLY A 48 -7.00 5.96 12.18
CA GLY A 48 -7.69 7.11 12.79
C GLY A 48 -7.23 8.45 12.22
N LYS A 49 -7.35 9.52 13.02
CA LYS A 49 -7.04 10.88 12.57
C LYS A 49 -5.51 11.06 12.42
N PRO A 50 -5.06 11.84 11.42
CA PRO A 50 -3.65 12.19 11.31
C PRO A 50 -3.24 13.06 12.51
N VAL A 51 -2.15 12.68 13.16
CA VAL A 51 -1.54 13.41 14.29
C VAL A 51 -0.35 14.22 13.78
N PHE A 52 0.40 13.65 12.84
CA PHE A 52 1.58 14.28 12.26
C PHE A 52 1.63 13.97 10.78
N LYS A 53 1.98 14.98 9.97
CA LYS A 53 2.16 14.82 8.53
C LYS A 53 3.37 15.63 8.09
N TRP A 54 4.36 14.96 7.51
CA TRP A 54 5.56 15.60 6.98
C TRP A 54 5.99 14.96 5.67
N ARG A 55 5.93 15.76 4.58
CA ARG A 55 6.24 15.34 3.20
C ARG A 55 5.51 14.05 2.82
N MET A 56 6.24 12.94 2.75
CA MET A 56 5.72 11.63 2.37
C MET A 56 5.21 10.82 3.55
N PHE A 57 5.49 11.21 4.80
CA PHE A 57 5.11 10.45 5.99
C PHE A 57 3.88 11.05 6.67
N GLU A 58 2.93 10.19 7.04
CA GLU A 58 1.74 10.53 7.81
C GLU A 58 1.62 9.56 8.99
N VAL A 59 1.64 10.07 10.22
CA VAL A 59 1.44 9.28 11.44
C VAL A 59 0.05 9.56 11.98
N ARG A 60 -0.70 8.50 12.28
CA ARG A 60 -2.07 8.56 12.78
C ARG A 60 -2.16 8.11 14.23
N GLN A 61 -3.29 8.40 14.88
CA GLN A 61 -3.52 8.16 16.31
C GLN A 61 -3.15 6.75 16.76
N PHE A 62 -3.56 5.74 15.99
CA PHE A 62 -3.27 4.34 16.29
C PHE A 62 -2.10 3.84 15.45
N TYR A 63 -0.93 4.49 15.58
CA TYR A 63 0.31 4.20 14.82
C TYR A 63 0.78 2.74 14.95
N PHE A 64 0.43 2.07 16.04
CA PHE A 64 0.80 0.69 16.35
C PHE A 64 -0.08 -0.37 15.69
N TRP A 65 -1.16 0.01 15.00
CA TRP A 65 -2.11 -0.97 14.45
C TRP A 65 -1.71 -1.50 13.08
N TYR A 66 -1.46 -0.60 12.12
CA TYR A 66 -1.05 -0.93 10.76
C TYR A 66 -0.37 0.26 10.10
N GLY A 67 0.48 0.04 9.11
CA GLY A 67 0.99 1.08 8.21
C GLY A 67 0.81 0.63 6.77
N TYR A 68 0.69 1.57 5.84
CA TYR A 68 0.54 1.31 4.41
C TYR A 68 1.24 2.38 3.58
N CYS A 69 1.69 2.03 2.38
CA CYS A 69 2.23 2.99 1.43
C CYS A 69 1.37 3.09 0.17
N THR A 70 1.18 4.30 -0.34
CA THR A 70 0.52 4.52 -1.63
C THR A 70 1.52 5.13 -2.59
N PHE A 71 1.55 4.65 -3.83
CA PHE A 71 2.41 5.18 -4.88
C PHE A 71 1.60 5.38 -6.16
N GLU A 72 1.97 6.41 -6.93
CA GLU A 72 1.32 6.77 -8.18
C GLU A 72 2.31 6.61 -9.35
N ASN A 73 1.79 6.39 -10.57
CA ASN A 73 2.58 6.45 -11.82
C ASN A 73 3.92 5.69 -11.76
N ILE A 74 3.86 4.36 -11.70
CA ILE A 74 5.04 3.51 -11.87
C ILE A 74 5.47 3.57 -13.35
N GLU A 75 6.70 4.00 -13.60
CA GLU A 75 7.29 4.09 -14.94
C GLU A 75 7.47 2.70 -15.56
N HIS A 76 8.01 1.76 -14.79
CA HIS A 76 8.15 0.37 -15.18
C HIS A 76 6.91 -0.45 -14.80
N LYS A 77 5.97 -0.60 -15.73
CA LYS A 77 4.72 -1.35 -15.53
C LYS A 77 4.86 -2.86 -15.67
N GLU A 78 6.08 -3.36 -15.81
CA GLU A 78 6.35 -4.76 -16.03
C GLU A 78 5.94 -5.60 -14.81
N LYS A 79 5.57 -6.86 -15.10
CA LYS A 79 5.23 -7.85 -14.08
C LYS A 79 6.33 -7.98 -13.01
N LEU A 80 7.60 -8.01 -13.42
CA LEU A 80 8.73 -8.16 -12.50
C LEU A 80 8.88 -6.94 -11.58
N ALA A 81 8.72 -5.73 -12.10
CA ALA A 81 8.77 -4.50 -11.30
C ALA A 81 7.72 -4.53 -10.18
N ASN A 82 6.49 -4.94 -10.50
CA ASN A 82 5.42 -5.06 -9.50
C ASN A 82 5.71 -6.19 -8.49
N ILE A 83 6.19 -7.35 -8.94
CA ILE A 83 6.59 -8.43 -8.01
C ILE A 83 7.66 -7.95 -7.03
N LEU A 84 8.66 -7.19 -7.49
CA LEU A 84 9.70 -6.63 -6.61
C LEU A 84 9.12 -5.62 -5.61
N ILE A 85 8.21 -4.75 -6.06
CA ILE A 85 7.53 -3.80 -5.17
C ILE A 85 6.78 -4.56 -4.06
N PHE A 86 5.93 -5.54 -4.41
CA PHE A 86 5.17 -6.31 -3.41
C PHE A 86 6.06 -7.23 -2.56
N SER A 87 7.19 -7.70 -3.08
CA SER A 87 8.15 -8.49 -2.29
C SER A 87 8.97 -7.62 -1.34
N GLY A 88 9.02 -6.31 -1.57
CA GLY A 88 9.91 -5.37 -0.90
C GLY A 88 9.79 -5.38 0.62
N GLY A 89 8.56 -5.29 1.14
CA GLY A 89 8.35 -5.26 2.59
C GLY A 89 8.73 -6.56 3.29
N ALA A 90 8.39 -7.70 2.70
CA ALA A 90 8.82 -9.00 3.21
C ALA A 90 10.36 -9.15 3.15
N LEU A 91 10.97 -8.73 2.05
CA LEU A 91 12.42 -8.81 1.88
C LEU A 91 13.17 -7.94 2.89
N PHE A 92 12.71 -6.71 3.14
CA PHE A 92 13.36 -5.81 4.10
C PHE A 92 13.28 -6.33 5.54
N ASN A 93 12.12 -6.86 5.96
CA ASN A 93 11.99 -7.50 7.27
C ASN A 93 12.83 -8.78 7.40
N PHE A 94 12.92 -9.56 6.32
CA PHE A 94 13.75 -10.77 6.32
C PHE A 94 15.25 -10.42 6.41
N LEU A 95 15.71 -9.48 5.59
CA LEU A 95 17.11 -9.06 5.58
C LEU A 95 17.52 -8.37 6.89
N SER A 96 16.64 -7.56 7.49
CA SER A 96 16.92 -6.96 8.80
C SER A 96 16.96 -7.99 9.91
N THR A 97 16.12 -9.03 9.85
CA THR A 97 16.17 -10.16 10.79
C THR A 97 17.53 -10.84 10.72
N ILE A 98 17.99 -11.17 9.51
CA ILE A 98 19.33 -11.74 9.30
C ILE A 98 20.40 -10.78 9.82
N GLY A 99 20.28 -9.48 9.52
CA GLY A 99 21.21 -8.46 10.00
C GLY A 99 21.30 -8.41 11.53
N VAL A 100 20.17 -8.46 12.23
CA VAL A 100 20.15 -8.49 13.71
C VAL A 100 20.76 -9.77 14.25
N ILE A 101 20.48 -10.93 13.65
CA ILE A 101 21.10 -12.21 14.05
C ILE A 101 22.63 -12.11 13.94
N LEU A 102 23.15 -11.64 12.80
CA LEU A 102 24.59 -11.50 12.59
C LEU A 102 25.22 -10.49 13.57
N LEU A 103 24.54 -9.39 13.88
CA LEU A 103 25.04 -8.41 14.85
C LEU A 103 25.11 -8.98 16.28
N VAL A 104 24.18 -9.87 16.64
CA VAL A 104 24.22 -10.58 17.93
C VAL A 104 25.32 -11.63 17.96
N GLU A 105 25.46 -12.43 16.90
CA GLU A 105 26.50 -13.47 16.81
C GLU A 105 27.92 -12.88 16.83
N ASN A 106 28.11 -11.69 16.27
CA ASN A 106 29.40 -10.98 16.29
C ASN A 106 29.58 -10.08 17.54
N GLU A 107 28.72 -10.22 18.55
CA GLU A 107 28.77 -9.47 19.82
C GLU A 107 28.71 -7.94 19.67
N VAL A 108 28.29 -7.43 18.50
CA VAL A 108 28.12 -5.99 18.25
C VAL A 108 26.92 -5.45 19.03
N ILE A 109 25.85 -6.24 19.12
CA ILE A 109 24.65 -5.94 19.92
C ILE A 109 24.47 -7.07 20.93
N LYS A 110 24.20 -6.72 22.18
CA LYS A 110 23.88 -7.72 23.21
C LYS A 110 22.56 -8.41 22.89
N GLU A 111 22.55 -9.72 22.98
CA GLU A 111 21.32 -10.49 22.97
C GLU A 111 20.40 -9.99 24.09
N GLY A 112 19.14 -9.75 23.75
CA GLY A 112 18.15 -9.33 24.72
C GLY A 112 16.74 -9.51 24.20
N MET A 113 15.79 -9.13 25.04
CA MET A 113 14.38 -9.28 24.68
C MET A 113 13.99 -8.48 23.43
N LEU A 114 14.60 -7.31 23.23
CA LEU A 114 14.34 -6.48 22.05
C LEU A 114 14.79 -7.16 20.76
N THR A 115 15.99 -7.75 20.72
CA THR A 115 16.49 -8.45 19.53
C THR A 115 15.65 -9.68 19.26
N TYR A 116 15.26 -10.44 20.30
CA TYR A 116 14.38 -11.59 20.19
C TYR A 116 12.97 -11.23 19.68
N GLN A 117 12.34 -10.20 20.26
CA GLN A 117 11.03 -9.73 19.82
C GLN A 117 11.08 -9.20 18.40
N PHE A 118 12.11 -8.44 18.05
CA PHE A 118 12.28 -7.91 16.72
C PHE A 118 12.41 -9.02 15.68
N THR A 119 13.29 -10.00 15.88
CA THR A 119 13.48 -11.11 14.93
C THR A 119 12.23 -11.97 14.82
N TYR A 120 11.59 -12.31 15.94
CA TYR A 120 10.38 -13.12 15.96
C TYR A 120 9.21 -12.42 15.26
N PHE A 121 8.89 -11.18 15.64
CA PHE A 121 7.78 -10.45 15.03
C PHE A 121 8.07 -10.06 13.58
N SER A 122 9.33 -9.83 13.20
CA SER A 122 9.68 -9.56 11.79
C SER A 122 9.42 -10.78 10.93
N MET A 123 9.84 -11.97 11.36
CA MET A 123 9.57 -13.23 10.65
C MET A 123 8.08 -13.56 10.61
N TYR A 124 7.36 -13.30 11.71
CA TYR A 124 5.90 -13.39 11.74
C TYR A 124 5.28 -12.46 10.68
N TYR A 125 5.73 -11.19 10.61
CA TYR A 125 5.25 -10.24 9.62
C TYR A 125 5.52 -10.69 8.19
N VAL A 126 6.73 -11.22 7.92
CA VAL A 126 7.09 -11.81 6.61
C VAL A 126 6.14 -12.93 6.22
N PHE A 127 5.85 -13.84 7.15
CA PHE A 127 4.94 -14.94 6.89
C PHE A 127 3.54 -14.45 6.49
N PHE A 128 2.95 -13.52 7.25
CA PHE A 128 1.61 -13.01 6.95
C PHE A 128 1.56 -12.10 5.73
N ALA A 129 2.61 -11.35 5.44
CA ALA A 129 2.71 -10.57 4.21
C ALA A 129 2.69 -11.48 2.96
N LEU A 130 3.47 -12.58 3.00
CA LEU A 130 3.57 -13.53 1.89
C LEU A 130 2.45 -14.58 1.84
N LEU A 131 1.63 -14.69 2.88
CA LEU A 131 0.47 -15.58 2.88
C LEU A 131 -0.56 -15.06 1.87
N PRO A 132 -0.93 -15.81 0.81
CA PRO A 132 -1.82 -15.32 -0.23
C PRO A 132 -3.28 -15.29 0.26
N MET A 133 -3.73 -14.13 0.73
CA MET A 133 -5.06 -13.92 1.29
C MET A 133 -5.73 -12.65 0.76
N ILE A 134 -7.06 -12.60 0.89
CA ILE A 134 -7.88 -11.41 0.62
C ILE A 134 -8.35 -10.89 1.97
N TYR A 135 -8.08 -9.62 2.25
CA TYR A 135 -8.53 -8.97 3.49
C TYR A 135 -10.03 -8.66 3.43
N PRO A 136 -10.70 -8.48 4.60
CA PRO A 136 -12.14 -8.16 4.65
C PRO A 136 -12.58 -6.92 3.85
N GLY A 137 -11.65 -6.03 3.49
CA GLY A 137 -11.88 -4.88 2.61
C GLY A 137 -11.72 -5.14 1.10
N GLY A 138 -11.47 -6.39 0.69
CA GLY A 138 -11.25 -6.78 -0.71
C GLY A 138 -9.81 -6.60 -1.20
N ASN A 139 -8.94 -5.98 -0.41
CA ASN A 139 -7.53 -5.81 -0.73
C ASN A 139 -6.78 -7.15 -0.67
N PHE A 140 -5.75 -7.28 -1.52
CA PHE A 140 -4.89 -8.46 -1.55
C PHE A 140 -3.71 -8.26 -0.60
N SER A 141 -3.27 -9.32 0.06
CA SER A 141 -1.93 -9.36 0.67
C SER A 141 -0.84 -9.31 -0.40
N ASP A 142 0.39 -8.98 -0.02
CA ASP A 142 1.54 -8.98 -0.92
C ASP A 142 1.73 -10.34 -1.60
N GLY A 143 1.65 -11.41 -0.82
CA GLY A 143 1.73 -12.78 -1.32
C GLY A 143 0.65 -13.09 -2.35
N LYS A 144 -0.57 -12.60 -2.13
CA LYS A 144 -1.68 -12.79 -3.09
C LYS A 144 -1.41 -12.01 -4.38
N MET A 145 -0.91 -10.78 -4.26
CA MET A 145 -0.50 -9.96 -5.41
C MET A 145 0.58 -10.64 -6.25
N ILE A 146 1.65 -11.09 -5.59
CA ILE A 146 2.75 -11.81 -6.24
C ILE A 146 2.21 -13.07 -6.94
N LEU A 147 1.38 -13.86 -6.27
CA LEU A 147 0.82 -15.09 -6.81
C LEU A 147 -0.04 -14.85 -8.06
N GLU A 148 -0.92 -13.86 -8.04
CA GLU A 148 -1.78 -13.55 -9.19
C GLU A 148 -0.97 -12.99 -10.36
N LEU A 149 0.05 -12.16 -10.10
CA LEU A 149 1.01 -11.73 -11.13
C LEU A 149 1.77 -12.92 -11.73
N LEU A 150 2.25 -13.86 -10.90
CA LEU A 150 2.92 -15.08 -11.36
C LEU A 150 2.00 -15.92 -12.26
N LYS A 151 0.70 -15.98 -11.96
CA LYS A 151 -0.34 -16.62 -12.80
C LYS A 151 -0.67 -15.86 -14.09
N GLY A 152 -0.05 -14.70 -14.34
CA GLY A 152 -0.24 -13.92 -15.56
C GLY A 152 -1.44 -12.97 -15.53
N LYS A 153 -2.04 -12.75 -14.35
CA LYS A 153 -3.18 -11.84 -14.17
C LYS A 153 -2.75 -10.39 -14.05
N GLU A 154 -2.15 -9.85 -15.11
CA GLU A 154 -1.63 -8.48 -15.12
C GLU A 154 -2.73 -7.41 -15.04
N GLU A 155 -3.99 -7.76 -15.33
CA GLU A 155 -5.14 -6.85 -15.17
C GLU A 155 -5.29 -6.33 -13.74
N ILE A 156 -4.81 -7.05 -12.73
CA ILE A 156 -4.90 -6.64 -11.33
C ILE A 156 -3.98 -5.46 -10.99
N ILE A 157 -2.97 -5.16 -11.81
CA ILE A 157 -2.05 -4.02 -11.63
C ILE A 157 -2.32 -2.89 -12.63
N LYS A 158 -3.19 -3.10 -13.62
CA LYS A 158 -3.54 -2.06 -14.60
C LYS A 158 -4.43 -1.02 -13.96
N GLU A 159 -3.95 0.22 -13.92
CA GLU A 159 -4.73 1.38 -13.49
C GLU A 159 -5.91 1.61 -14.44
N ARG A 160 -7.13 1.68 -13.88
CA ARG A 160 -8.35 1.97 -14.63
C ARG A 160 -8.53 3.47 -14.75
N THR A 161 -8.79 3.97 -15.95
CA THR A 161 -9.01 5.40 -16.19
C THR A 161 -10.46 5.64 -16.52
N TYR A 162 -11.16 6.41 -15.70
CA TYR A 162 -12.51 6.89 -15.96
C TYR A 162 -12.43 8.30 -16.54
N LYS A 163 -13.15 8.56 -17.63
CA LYS A 163 -13.12 9.87 -18.30
C LYS A 163 -14.47 10.55 -18.19
N VAL A 164 -14.46 11.82 -17.84
CA VAL A 164 -15.66 12.67 -17.88
C VAL A 164 -15.53 13.59 -19.08
N ARG A 165 -16.47 13.45 -20.03
CA ARG A 165 -16.47 14.19 -21.29
C ARG A 165 -17.82 14.84 -21.54
N ARG A 166 -17.82 16.07 -22.02
CA ARG A 166 -19.00 16.66 -22.64
C ARG A 166 -19.17 16.16 -24.09
N LYS A 167 -20.34 15.63 -24.39
CA LYS A 167 -20.75 15.17 -25.71
C LYS A 167 -21.09 16.36 -26.61
N ALA A 168 -20.67 16.29 -27.88
CA ALA A 168 -20.72 17.43 -28.79
C ALA A 168 -22.11 17.67 -29.41
N GLU A 169 -22.95 16.64 -29.49
CA GLU A 169 -24.23 16.67 -30.20
C GLU A 169 -25.36 17.28 -29.35
N ASP A 170 -25.42 16.91 -28.08
CA ASP A 170 -26.52 17.17 -27.14
C ASP A 170 -26.05 17.98 -25.92
N GLY A 171 -24.75 18.24 -25.79
CA GLY A 171 -24.17 19.03 -24.71
C GLY A 171 -24.19 18.35 -23.34
N GLN A 172 -24.63 17.09 -23.27
CA GLN A 172 -24.67 16.27 -22.07
C GLN A 172 -23.26 15.81 -21.66
N TRP A 173 -23.08 15.54 -20.38
CA TRP A 173 -21.87 14.97 -19.82
C TRP A 173 -21.96 13.45 -19.79
N GLN A 174 -20.91 12.76 -20.20
CA GLN A 174 -20.85 11.30 -20.16
C GLN A 174 -19.65 10.83 -19.35
N VAL A 175 -19.86 9.76 -18.60
CA VAL A 175 -18.80 9.04 -17.89
C VAL A 175 -18.43 7.84 -18.72
N LEU A 176 -17.16 7.75 -19.08
CA LEU A 176 -16.57 6.64 -19.84
C LEU A 176 -15.72 5.79 -18.90
N ASP A 177 -15.79 4.48 -19.08
CA ASP A 177 -14.94 3.55 -18.35
C ASP A 177 -13.53 3.44 -18.98
N HIS A 178 -12.71 2.54 -18.44
CA HIS A 178 -11.35 2.25 -18.90
C HIS A 178 -11.27 1.64 -20.31
N ARG A 179 -12.39 1.17 -20.88
CA ARG A 179 -12.53 0.68 -22.26
C ARG A 179 -13.09 1.77 -23.20
N ASN A 180 -13.42 2.95 -22.66
CA ASN A 180 -14.18 4.01 -23.31
C ASN A 180 -15.64 3.63 -23.62
N ASP A 181 -16.21 2.69 -22.87
CA ASP A 181 -17.63 2.39 -22.91
C ASP A 181 -18.38 3.43 -22.05
N VAL A 182 -19.53 3.91 -22.52
CA VAL A 182 -20.36 4.87 -21.80
C VAL A 182 -21.03 4.14 -20.62
N ILE A 183 -20.71 4.58 -19.41
CA ILE A 183 -21.36 4.10 -18.19
C ILE A 183 -22.73 4.78 -18.06
N GLU A 184 -22.73 6.11 -18.06
CA GLU A 184 -23.92 6.92 -17.82
C GLU A 184 -23.75 8.34 -18.33
N THR A 185 -24.86 9.00 -18.63
CA THR A 185 -24.94 10.39 -19.12
C THR A 185 -25.73 11.27 -18.16
N PHE A 186 -25.26 12.50 -17.97
CA PHE A 186 -25.79 13.48 -17.02
C PHE A 186 -25.94 14.85 -17.69
N GLU A 187 -26.86 15.66 -17.20
CA GLU A 187 -27.01 17.04 -17.66
C GLU A 187 -25.96 17.98 -17.04
N LYS A 188 -25.55 17.71 -15.80
CA LYS A 188 -24.57 18.50 -15.05
C LYS A 188 -23.22 17.79 -14.97
N GLU A 189 -22.16 18.59 -14.99
CA GLU A 189 -20.78 18.10 -14.82
C GLU A 189 -20.56 17.50 -13.42
N GLU A 190 -21.13 18.11 -12.39
CA GLU A 190 -20.97 17.68 -11.00
C GLU A 190 -21.49 16.25 -10.78
N ASP A 191 -22.67 15.92 -11.32
CA ASP A 191 -23.27 14.59 -11.21
C ASP A 191 -22.42 13.53 -11.93
N ALA A 192 -21.91 13.87 -13.13
CA ALA A 192 -21.00 13.01 -13.88
C ALA A 192 -19.67 12.79 -13.13
N LEU A 193 -19.14 13.84 -12.49
CA LEU A 193 -17.92 13.75 -11.69
C LEU A 193 -18.12 12.90 -10.43
N GLU A 194 -19.26 13.04 -9.75
CA GLU A 194 -19.59 12.23 -8.58
C GLU A 194 -19.70 10.74 -8.95
N LYS A 195 -20.41 10.43 -10.05
CA LYS A 195 -20.50 9.06 -10.56
C LYS A 195 -19.12 8.50 -10.92
N ALA A 196 -18.31 9.26 -11.65
CA ALA A 196 -16.95 8.84 -12.01
C ALA A 196 -16.06 8.60 -10.78
N ARG A 197 -16.19 9.45 -9.75
CA ARG A 197 -15.47 9.29 -8.46
C ARG A 197 -15.89 8.04 -7.72
N ASN A 198 -17.19 7.74 -7.66
CA ASN A 198 -17.72 6.55 -7.01
C ASN A 198 -17.19 5.28 -7.70
N GLU A 199 -17.35 5.18 -9.02
CA GLU A 199 -16.86 4.05 -9.82
C GLU A 199 -15.34 3.86 -9.70
N ALA A 200 -14.58 4.96 -9.77
CA ALA A 200 -13.14 4.92 -9.58
C ALA A 200 -12.76 4.46 -8.17
N SER A 201 -13.45 4.94 -7.14
CA SER A 201 -13.15 4.61 -5.74
C SER A 201 -13.32 3.13 -5.42
N GLU A 202 -14.27 2.45 -6.07
CA GLU A 202 -14.55 1.02 -5.93
C GLU A 202 -13.57 0.14 -6.73
N ASN A 203 -12.95 0.68 -7.78
CA ASN A 203 -12.16 -0.08 -8.74
C ASN A 203 -10.66 0.27 -8.74
N ARG A 204 -10.04 0.35 -7.55
CA ARG A 204 -8.63 0.71 -7.37
C ARG A 204 -7.66 -0.35 -7.94
N PRO A 205 -6.48 0.03 -8.46
CA PRO A 205 -6.02 1.39 -8.71
C PRO A 205 -6.76 2.05 -9.88
N SER A 206 -7.16 3.31 -9.71
CA SER A 206 -7.88 4.03 -10.76
C SER A 206 -7.69 5.54 -10.69
N ARG A 207 -8.05 6.23 -11.76
CA ARG A 207 -8.03 7.70 -11.84
C ARG A 207 -9.21 8.22 -12.64
N VAL A 208 -9.61 9.44 -12.32
CA VAL A 208 -10.61 10.21 -13.04
C VAL A 208 -9.90 11.33 -13.80
N VAL A 209 -10.12 11.41 -15.11
CA VAL A 209 -9.55 12.45 -15.98
C VAL A 209 -10.65 13.23 -16.69
N ASN A 210 -10.36 14.49 -17.03
CA ASN A 210 -11.25 15.31 -17.84
C ASN A 210 -11.05 15.05 -19.35
N ASN A 211 -11.77 15.84 -20.16
CA ASN A 211 -11.67 15.84 -21.63
C ASN A 211 -10.26 15.99 -22.19
N ASP A 212 -9.41 16.77 -21.53
CA ASP A 212 -8.03 17.06 -21.95
C ASP A 212 -7.02 16.07 -21.35
N GLN A 213 -7.49 14.94 -20.81
CA GLN A 213 -6.70 13.97 -20.05
C GLN A 213 -6.01 14.54 -18.80
N LYS A 214 -6.47 15.69 -18.31
CA LYS A 214 -6.00 16.27 -17.06
C LYS A 214 -6.58 15.47 -15.89
N GLU A 215 -5.69 15.02 -15.01
CA GLU A 215 -6.05 14.27 -13.80
C GLU A 215 -6.90 15.14 -12.86
N ILE A 216 -8.12 14.69 -12.58
CA ILE A 216 -9.04 15.33 -11.63
C ILE A 216 -8.83 14.72 -10.24
N GLN A 217 -8.79 13.39 -10.18
CA GLN A 217 -8.67 12.64 -8.94
C GLN A 217 -7.95 11.31 -9.18
N ASN A 218 -6.97 11.00 -8.35
CA ASN A 218 -6.29 9.71 -8.34
C ASN A 218 -6.76 8.88 -7.13
N TYR A 219 -7.04 7.61 -7.36
CA TYR A 219 -7.32 6.59 -6.36
C TYR A 219 -6.21 5.55 -6.44
N PRO A 220 -5.07 5.80 -5.77
CA PRO A 220 -3.98 4.86 -5.77
C PRO A 220 -4.42 3.55 -5.12
N ARG A 221 -3.69 2.48 -5.43
CA ARG A 221 -3.87 1.24 -4.70
C ARG A 221 -3.59 1.50 -3.23
N ILE A 222 -4.50 1.08 -2.36
CA ILE A 222 -4.22 0.99 -0.93
C ILE A 222 -3.74 -0.45 -0.73
N PRO A 223 -2.43 -0.69 -0.51
CA PRO A 223 -2.04 -1.94 0.12
C PRO A 223 -2.57 -1.87 1.56
N LEU A 224 -3.24 -2.96 1.98
CA LEU A 224 -3.97 -3.17 3.24
C LEU A 224 -5.45 -2.78 3.23
#